data_AF-A0A939IC39-F1
#
_entry.id   AF-A0A939IC39-F1
#
_cell.length_a   1.000
_cell.length_b   1.000
_cell.length_c   1.000
_cell.angle_alpha   90.00
_cell.angle_beta   90.00
_cell.angle_gamma   90.00
#
_symmetry.space_group_name_H-M   'P 1'
#
loop_
_entity.id
_entity.type
_entity.pdbx_description
1 polymer ?
#
loop_
_entity_poly.entity_id
_entity_poly.type
_entity_poly.pdbx_seq_one_letter_code
_entity_poly.pdbx_strand_id
1 'polypeptide(L)'
;MYRFLLTRQWLITMLIALLLIPATIKLGFWQLHRHEARVARNELIGKALTAAPVPFDTLSPTPGFAVPSGLTWRAVTATGQYDPAHEFVVRKRTDSNGTIGYFVVTPLKLSDGKGS
;
A
#
# COMPACT_ATOMS: atom_id res chain seq x y z
N MET A 1 -58.90 -0.45 1.45
CA MET A 1 -58.57 -1.56 0.52
C MET A 1 -57.37 -1.11 -0.32
N TYR A 2 -56.17 -1.63 -0.08
CA TYR A 2 -54.89 -1.13 -0.65
C TYR A 2 -54.68 -1.48 -2.13
N ARG A 3 -55.73 -1.31 -2.95
CA ARG A 3 -55.72 -1.72 -4.36
C ARG A 3 -54.76 -0.90 -5.21
N PHE A 4 -54.33 0.28 -4.73
CA PHE A 4 -53.29 1.09 -5.37
C PHE A 4 -51.89 0.46 -5.30
N LEU A 5 -51.61 -0.36 -4.28
CA LEU A 5 -50.33 -1.08 -4.15
C LEU A 5 -50.18 -2.20 -5.19
N LEU A 6 -51.30 -2.68 -5.76
CA LEU A 6 -51.33 -3.69 -6.83
C LEU A 6 -51.32 -3.07 -8.24
N THR A 7 -51.21 -1.73 -8.33
CA THR A 7 -51.03 -1.06 -9.63
C THR A 7 -49.66 -1.41 -10.19
N ARG A 8 -49.58 -1.64 -11.50
CA ARG A 8 -48.35 -2.08 -12.20
C ARG A 8 -47.11 -1.25 -11.83
N GLN A 9 -47.30 0.05 -11.61
CA GLN A 9 -46.25 0.98 -11.17
C GLN A 9 -45.71 0.66 -9.76
N TRP A 10 -46.58 0.36 -8.78
CA TRP A 10 -46.16 0.05 -7.40
C TRP A 10 -45.44 -1.29 -7.30
N LEU A 11 -45.89 -2.29 -8.07
CA LEU A 11 -45.21 -3.58 -8.17
C LEU A 11 -43.80 -3.45 -8.73
N ILE A 12 -43.62 -2.65 -9.79
CA ILE A 12 -42.30 -2.38 -10.37
C ILE A 12 -41.39 -1.65 -9.38
N THR A 13 -41.90 -0.62 -8.69
CA THR A 13 -41.12 0.10 -7.68
C THR A 13 -40.68 -0.80 -6.53
N MET A 14 -41.57 -1.66 -6.04
CA MET A 14 -41.23 -2.65 -4.99
C MET A 14 -40.20 -3.65 -5.48
N LEU A 15 -40.31 -4.14 -6.71
CA LEU A 15 -39.34 -5.06 -7.30
C LEU A 15 -37.96 -4.41 -7.46
N ILE A 16 -37.91 -3.16 -7.93
CA ILE A 16 -36.66 -2.39 -8.02
C ILE A 16 -36.05 -2.19 -6.63
N ALA A 17 -36.85 -1.79 -5.64
CA ALA A 17 -36.38 -1.60 -4.27
C ALA A 17 -35.82 -2.91 -3.69
N LEU A 18 -36.52 -4.03 -3.91
CA LEU A 18 -36.09 -5.35 -3.46
C LEU A 18 -34.77 -5.80 -4.11
N LEU A 19 -34.54 -5.43 -5.37
CA LEU A 19 -33.27 -5.71 -6.07
C LEU A 19 -32.14 -4.76 -5.67
N LEU A 20 -32.46 -3.50 -5.36
CA LEU A 20 -31.48 -2.50 -4.94
C LEU A 20 -30.86 -2.85 -3.59
N ILE A 21 -31.64 -3.38 -2.64
CA ILE A 21 -31.16 -3.74 -1.30
C ILE A 21 -29.96 -4.70 -1.33
N PRO A 22 -30.01 -5.90 -1.95
CA PRO A 22 -28.87 -6.80 -2.01
C PRO A 22 -27.73 -6.25 -2.88
N ALA A 23 -28.04 -5.42 -3.89
CA ALA A 23 -27.02 -4.80 -4.73
C ALA A 23 -26.18 -3.79 -3.95
N THR A 24 -26.81 -2.89 -3.17
CA THR A 24 -26.11 -1.91 -2.34
C THR A 24 -25.34 -2.59 -1.20
N ILE A 25 -25.88 -3.66 -0.61
CA ILE A 25 -25.16 -4.48 0.37
C ILE A 25 -23.89 -5.10 -0.25
N LYS A 26 -24.00 -5.72 -1.44
CA LYS A 26 -22.83 -6.26 -2.16
C LYS A 26 -21.79 -5.19 -2.49
N LEU A 27 -22.23 -4.00 -2.90
CA LEU A 27 -21.35 -2.86 -3.16
C LEU A 27 -20.66 -2.37 -1.89
N GLY A 28 -21.37 -2.34 -0.75
CA GLY A 28 -20.80 -2.01 0.56
C GLY A 28 -19.72 -3.01 0.97
N PHE A 29 -19.98 -4.32 0.85
CA PHE A 29 -18.98 -5.34 1.08
C PHE A 29 -17.80 -5.27 0.10
N TRP A 30 -18.05 -4.91 -1.16
CA TRP A 30 -16.98 -4.69 -2.14
C TRP A 30 -16.10 -3.50 -1.74
N GLN A 31 -16.69 -2.40 -1.28
CA GLN A 31 -15.93 -1.26 -0.74
C GLN A 31 -15.15 -1.66 0.52
N LEU A 32 -15.75 -2.42 1.43
CA LEU A 32 -15.10 -2.92 2.64
C LEU A 32 -13.94 -3.84 2.29
N HIS A 33 -14.13 -4.81 1.41
CA HIS A 33 -13.08 -5.73 0.98
C HIS A 33 -11.94 -5.01 0.26
N ARG A 34 -12.27 -4.00 -0.56
CA ARG A 34 -11.27 -3.12 -1.19
C ARG A 34 -10.52 -2.28 -0.16
N HIS A 35 -11.17 -1.87 0.91
CA HIS A 35 -10.57 -1.15 2.04
C HIS A 35 -9.68 -2.08 2.86
N GLU A 36 -10.14 -3.27 3.23
CA GLU A 36 -9.37 -4.30 3.93
C GLU A 36 -8.12 -4.72 3.14
N ALA A 37 -8.23 -4.89 1.82
CA ALA A 37 -7.07 -5.14 0.97
C ALA A 37 -6.03 -4.01 1.01
N ARG A 38 -6.45 -2.76 1.28
CA ARG A 38 -5.54 -1.63 1.52
C ARG A 38 -4.99 -1.61 2.95
N VAL A 39 -5.82 -1.91 3.95
CA VAL A 39 -5.45 -1.90 5.38
C VAL A 39 -4.52 -3.06 5.73
N ALA A 40 -4.78 -4.28 5.24
CA ALA A 40 -3.92 -5.43 5.47
C ALA A 40 -2.48 -5.21 4.96
N ARG A 41 -2.33 -4.44 3.87
CA ARG A 41 -1.03 -4.04 3.36
C ARG A 41 -0.34 -3.01 4.28
N ASN A 42 -1.11 -2.10 4.88
CA ASN A 42 -0.58 -1.10 5.81
C ASN A 42 -0.18 -1.71 7.17
N GLU A 43 -0.90 -2.71 7.68
CA GLU A 43 -0.52 -3.39 8.92
C GLU A 43 0.79 -4.17 8.81
N LEU A 44 1.02 -4.84 7.68
CA LEU A 44 2.30 -5.52 7.42
C LEU A 44 3.47 -4.52 7.37
N ILE A 45 3.25 -3.36 6.77
CA ILE A 45 4.24 -2.26 6.75
C ILE A 45 4.43 -1.70 8.16
N GLY A 46 3.36 -1.48 8.92
CA GLY A 46 3.42 -0.94 10.29
C GLY A 46 4.18 -1.85 11.26
N LYS A 47 3.93 -3.17 11.22
CA LYS A 47 4.65 -4.15 12.06
C LYS A 47 6.11 -4.31 11.66
N ALA A 48 6.42 -4.21 10.37
CA ALA A 48 7.80 -4.28 9.90
C ALA A 48 8.60 -2.98 10.18
N LEU A 49 7.92 -1.84 10.25
CA LEU A 49 8.50 -0.55 10.66
C LEU A 49 8.70 -0.42 12.18
N THR A 50 7.91 -1.08 13.01
CA THR A 50 8.08 -1.06 14.48
C THR A 50 9.07 -2.10 15.00
N ALA A 51 9.50 -3.05 14.18
CA ALA A 51 10.55 -3.98 14.54
C ALA A 51 11.89 -3.24 14.71
N ALA A 52 12.67 -3.64 15.71
CA ALA A 52 13.98 -3.05 15.96
C ALA A 52 14.85 -3.14 14.69
N PRO A 53 15.42 -2.01 14.21
CA PRO A 53 16.26 -2.01 13.03
C PRO A 53 17.44 -2.95 13.24
N VAL A 54 17.69 -3.82 12.25
CA VAL A 54 18.86 -4.70 12.25
C VAL A 54 19.94 -4.15 11.32
N PRO A 55 21.23 -4.41 11.58
CA PRO A 55 22.29 -3.99 10.67
C PRO A 55 22.08 -4.58 9.27
N PHE A 56 22.23 -3.78 8.22
CA PHE A 56 22.02 -4.20 6.84
C PHE A 56 22.82 -5.46 6.47
N ASP A 57 24.05 -5.54 6.97
CA ASP A 57 25.00 -6.65 6.74
C ASP A 57 24.48 -8.01 7.23
N THR A 58 23.52 -8.00 8.17
CA THR A 58 22.88 -9.24 8.67
C THR A 58 21.83 -9.80 7.73
N LEU A 59 21.27 -8.97 6.85
CA LEU A 59 20.18 -9.35 5.93
C LEU A 59 20.64 -9.49 4.49
N SER A 60 21.66 -8.74 4.08
CA SER A 60 22.24 -8.81 2.73
C SER A 60 23.76 -8.95 2.81
N PRO A 61 24.27 -10.14 3.20
CA PRO A 61 25.70 -10.36 3.39
C PRO A 61 26.49 -10.42 2.09
N THR A 62 25.83 -10.45 0.92
CA THR A 62 26.49 -10.61 -0.39
C THR A 62 25.83 -9.70 -1.42
N PRO A 63 26.61 -9.02 -2.29
CA PRO A 63 26.05 -8.26 -3.39
C PRO A 63 25.22 -9.16 -4.33
N GLY A 64 24.04 -8.68 -4.74
CA GLY A 64 23.09 -9.45 -5.55
C GLY A 64 22.12 -10.35 -4.76
N PHE A 65 22.07 -10.24 -3.43
CA PHE A 65 21.11 -11.00 -2.62
C PHE A 65 19.65 -10.65 -2.97
N ALA A 66 18.91 -11.63 -3.48
CA ALA A 66 17.49 -11.48 -3.76
C ALA A 66 16.71 -11.48 -2.44
N VAL A 67 16.14 -10.33 -2.08
CA VAL A 67 15.36 -10.17 -0.84
C VAL A 67 14.10 -11.05 -0.91
N PRO A 68 13.96 -12.08 -0.05
CA PRO A 68 12.75 -12.88 0.04
C PRO A 68 11.55 -12.01 0.43
N SER A 69 10.35 -12.40 0.00
CA SER A 69 9.11 -11.70 0.35
C SER A 69 8.91 -11.52 1.87
N GLY A 70 9.39 -12.48 2.68
CA GLY A 70 9.36 -12.41 4.14
C GLY A 70 10.32 -11.39 4.79
N LEU A 71 11.31 -10.88 4.06
CA LEU A 71 12.22 -9.82 4.52
C LEU A 71 11.85 -8.44 3.95
N THR A 72 10.80 -8.36 3.12
CA THR A 72 10.34 -7.09 2.56
C THR A 72 9.75 -6.22 3.67
N TRP A 73 10.00 -4.91 3.62
CA TRP A 73 9.55 -3.89 4.59
C TRP A 73 10.26 -3.87 5.95
N ARG A 74 11.31 -4.66 6.15
CA ARG A 74 12.07 -4.68 7.41
C ARG A 74 12.98 -3.46 7.54
N ALA A 75 12.94 -2.79 8.69
CA ALA A 75 13.83 -1.67 8.98
C ALA A 75 15.28 -2.15 9.16
N VAL A 76 16.21 -1.42 8.55
CA VAL A 76 17.65 -1.71 8.61
C VAL A 76 18.46 -0.47 8.91
N THR A 77 19.57 -0.64 9.62
CA THR A 77 20.57 0.41 9.84
C THR A 77 21.79 0.11 8.98
N ALA A 78 22.24 1.10 8.21
CA ALA A 78 23.47 1.03 7.41
C ALA A 78 24.32 2.27 7.67
N THR A 79 25.64 2.11 7.67
CA THR A 79 26.60 3.21 7.81
C THR A 79 27.53 3.24 6.60
N GLY A 80 27.82 4.44 6.10
CA GLY A 80 28.53 4.61 4.85
C GLY A 80 28.72 6.07 4.46
N GLN A 81 29.10 6.30 3.20
CA GLN A 81 29.27 7.62 2.61
C GLN A 81 28.28 7.81 1.46
N TYR A 82 27.64 8.97 1.39
CA TYR A 82 26.77 9.30 0.27
C TYR A 82 27.59 9.52 -1.01
N ASP A 83 27.12 8.97 -2.12
CA ASP A 83 27.75 9.13 -3.43
C ASP A 83 26.94 10.09 -4.31
N PRO A 84 27.27 11.40 -4.31
CA PRO A 84 26.56 12.39 -5.11
C PRO A 84 26.79 12.21 -6.62
N ALA A 85 27.81 11.47 -7.06
CA ALA A 85 28.08 11.26 -8.47
C ALA A 85 27.00 10.39 -9.16
N HIS A 86 26.30 9.56 -8.38
CA HIS A 86 25.24 8.66 -8.84
C HIS A 86 23.85 9.06 -8.33
N GLU A 87 23.65 10.34 -8.00
CA GLU A 87 22.37 10.87 -7.59
C GLU A 87 21.34 10.82 -8.74
N PHE A 88 20.11 10.42 -8.43
CA PHE A 88 19.03 10.37 -9.41
C PHE A 88 17.71 10.91 -8.86
N VAL A 89 16.85 11.35 -9.78
CA VAL A 89 15.58 11.99 -9.45
C VAL A 89 14.42 11.04 -9.71
N VAL A 90 13.67 10.73 -8.67
CA VAL A 90 12.41 10.00 -8.76
C VAL A 90 11.28 11.00 -9.02
N ARG A 91 10.76 10.99 -10.25
CA ARG A 91 9.67 11.86 -10.71
C ARG A 91 8.31 11.28 -10.27
N LYS A 92 7.27 12.12 -10.21
CA LYS A 92 5.88 11.75 -9.88
C LYS A 92 5.69 11.17 -8.46
N ARG A 93 6.46 11.63 -7.49
CA ARG A 93 6.20 11.35 -6.07
C ARG A 93 5.39 12.51 -5.49
N THR A 94 4.30 12.16 -4.83
CA THR A 94 3.53 13.09 -4.01
C THR A 94 4.18 13.11 -2.63
N ASP A 95 4.58 14.29 -2.17
CA ASP A 95 5.04 14.49 -0.79
C ASP A 95 3.89 14.18 0.19
N SER A 96 4.22 13.90 1.45
CA SER A 96 3.32 13.79 2.60
C SER A 96 2.25 14.89 2.65
N ASN A 97 2.56 16.09 2.14
CA ASN A 97 1.66 17.24 2.07
C ASN A 97 0.82 17.34 0.77
N GLY A 98 0.85 16.35 -0.13
CA GLY A 98 0.02 16.34 -1.34
C GLY A 98 0.63 17.09 -2.55
N THR A 99 1.78 17.74 -2.39
CA THR A 99 2.46 18.47 -3.47
C THR A 99 3.17 17.49 -4.41
N ILE A 100 2.94 17.64 -5.72
CA ILE A 100 3.66 16.89 -6.75
C ILE A 100 5.08 17.46 -6.82
N GLY A 101 6.05 16.65 -6.42
CA GLY A 101 7.45 17.06 -6.35
C GLY A 101 8.39 16.04 -6.96
N TYR A 102 9.67 16.27 -6.70
CA TYR A 102 10.76 15.39 -7.07
C TYR A 102 11.41 14.87 -5.78
N PHE A 103 11.61 13.57 -5.68
CA PHE A 103 12.50 13.02 -4.66
C PHE A 103 13.88 12.87 -5.26
N VAL A 104 14.84 13.60 -4.71
CA VAL A 104 16.24 13.42 -5.02
C VAL A 104 16.77 12.30 -4.12
N VAL A 105 17.33 11.26 -4.72
CA VAL A 105 17.84 10.09 -4.00
C VAL A 105 19.34 9.99 -4.24
N THR A 106 20.11 10.22 -3.16
CA THR A 106 21.55 10.04 -3.16
C THR A 106 21.89 8.64 -2.62
N PRO A 107 22.51 7.76 -3.41
CA PRO A 107 22.90 6.43 -2.95
C PRO A 107 23.86 6.51 -1.74
N LEU A 108 23.67 5.62 -0.76
CA LEU A 108 24.61 5.42 0.34
C LEU A 108 25.54 4.26 0.01
N LYS A 109 26.84 4.55 -0.15
CA LYS A 109 27.88 3.54 -0.32
C LYS A 109 28.32 3.04 1.05
N LEU A 110 28.05 1.77 1.36
CA LEU A 110 28.48 1.16 2.62
C LEU A 110 30.01 1.13 2.71
N SER A 111 30.53 1.33 3.93
CA SER A 111 31.97 1.33 4.21
C SER A 111 32.64 -0.02 4.01
N ASP A 112 31.86 -1.11 4.04
CA ASP A 112 32.34 -2.48 3.91
C ASP A 112 32.30 -3.02 2.46
N GLY A 113 31.79 -2.23 1.50
CA GLY A 113 31.72 -2.58 0.08
C GLY A 113 30.71 -3.66 -0.27
N LYS A 114 29.88 -4.15 0.68
CA LYS A 114 28.94 -5.26 0.43
C LYS A 114 27.60 -4.83 -0.16
N GLY A 115 27.35 -3.54 -0.24
CA GLY A 115 26.11 -2.94 -0.76
C GLY A 115 26.13 -2.53 -2.24
N SER A 116 27.20 -2.84 -3.00
CA SER A 116 27.33 -2.48 -4.43
C SER A 116 26.96 -3.61 -5.38
#